data_AF-A0A1G9YWL2-F1
#
_entry.id   AF-A0A1G9YWL2-F1
#
_cell.length_a   1.000
_cell.length_b   1.000
_cell.length_c   1.000
_cell.angle_alpha   90.00
_cell.angle_beta   90.00
_cell.angle_gamma   90.00
#
_symmetry.space_group_name_H-M   'P 1'
#
loop_
_entity.id
_entity.type
_entity.pdbx_description
1 polymer ?
#
loop_
_entity_poly.entity_id
_entity_poly.type
_entity_poly.pdbx_seq_one_letter_code
_entity_poly.pdbx_strand_id
1 'polypeptide(L)'
;MTDLDEWDTALYADASPDVRGAHKAAKKKAKGKPAKPQPKFVSVEHWVRDYLAPMVTQQASRGTAWCPQWWQHAEGILRLEALWRSWEHLHRDGKTGLSAWLRDHRDPHMTFLFNQDVSPFTNCSVTGGHKDGPAPLLVHEVPAGWTHPDEHLREPEDEDETDDDDKAAPPPPQFPDVQSWVTDWLAPVVTQQASNRTAWCPQWWQHLEAIRRLDGLWQSWEHLRLDGTTGMSVWLRDHRDPHMTFLFDTSTSPFSNCLFGQHREPPAALVVEAAPADWWSA
;
A
#
# COMPACT_ATOMS: atom_id res chain seq x y z
N MET A 1 18.75 -17.43 4.61
CA MET A 1 17.46 -16.76 4.90
C MET A 1 17.88 -15.37 5.29
N THR A 2 18.21 -14.58 4.27
CA THR A 2 18.77 -13.23 4.42
C THR A 2 17.73 -12.31 3.82
N ASP A 3 17.02 -11.69 4.75
CA ASP A 3 16.38 -10.39 4.76
C ASP A 3 15.67 -9.91 3.51
N LEU A 4 14.36 -10.14 3.54
CA LEU A 4 13.38 -9.17 3.08
C LEU A 4 13.28 -7.96 4.07
N ASP A 5 13.92 -8.05 5.25
CA ASP A 5 13.95 -7.01 6.32
C ASP A 5 14.82 -5.77 5.98
N GLU A 6 15.71 -5.83 4.99
CA GLU A 6 16.69 -4.76 4.76
C GLU A 6 16.09 -3.45 4.20
N TRP A 7 14.81 -3.44 3.81
CA TRP A 7 14.19 -2.31 3.10
C TRP A 7 13.05 -1.59 3.81
N ASP A 8 12.46 -2.16 4.88
CA ASP A 8 11.60 -1.37 5.77
C ASP A 8 12.39 -0.23 6.43
N THR A 9 13.70 -0.39 6.59
CA THR A 9 14.54 0.64 7.20
C THR A 9 14.76 1.86 6.29
N ALA A 10 14.74 1.70 4.96
CA ALA A 10 15.14 2.76 4.02
C ALA A 10 14.05 3.82 3.76
N LEU A 11 12.77 3.47 3.93
CA LEU A 11 11.66 4.43 3.83
C LEU A 11 11.47 5.28 5.10
N TYR A 12 12.06 4.89 6.24
CA TYR A 12 11.81 5.50 7.56
C TYR A 12 13.05 6.03 8.30
N ALA A 13 14.26 5.93 7.74
CA ALA A 13 15.49 6.31 8.44
C ALA A 13 15.83 7.82 8.45
N ASP A 14 15.19 8.67 7.63
CA ASP A 14 15.65 10.07 7.44
C ASP A 14 15.03 11.10 8.42
N ALA A 15 14.42 10.63 9.51
CA ALA A 15 14.15 11.47 10.68
C ALA A 15 15.25 11.28 11.75
N SER A 16 16.36 12.01 11.56
CA SER A 16 17.45 12.30 12.51
C SER A 16 18.77 11.50 12.33
N PRO A 17 19.95 12.16 12.41
CA PRO A 17 21.21 11.60 11.88
C PRO A 17 22.07 10.87 12.93
N ASP A 18 22.97 10.06 12.35
CA ASP A 18 24.23 9.51 12.91
C ASP A 18 24.13 8.19 13.69
N VAL A 19 24.63 7.09 13.11
CA VAL A 19 25.84 6.37 13.61
C VAL A 19 26.44 5.55 12.46
N ARG A 20 27.68 5.87 12.05
CA ARG A 20 28.53 4.99 11.22
C ARG A 20 29.27 3.98 12.12
N GLY A 21 29.17 2.69 11.81
CA GLY A 21 29.98 1.64 12.43
C GLY A 21 30.34 0.55 11.43
N ALA A 22 31.62 0.46 11.07
CA ALA A 22 32.17 -0.51 10.13
C ALA A 22 32.43 -1.88 10.78
N HIS A 23 32.11 -2.98 10.08
CA HIS A 23 32.74 -4.27 10.35
C HIS A 23 33.08 -5.05 9.08
N LYS A 24 34.33 -5.53 9.02
CA LYS A 24 34.89 -6.39 7.96
C LYS A 24 34.82 -7.87 8.35
N ALA A 25 34.63 -8.67 7.30
CA ALA A 25 35.12 -10.04 7.03
C ALA A 25 34.47 -11.25 7.73
N ALA A 26 33.92 -12.18 6.92
CA ALA A 26 34.61 -13.43 6.53
C ALA A 26 33.72 -14.29 5.60
N LYS A 27 34.26 -14.72 4.46
CA LYS A 27 33.57 -15.57 3.45
C LYS A 27 33.69 -17.06 3.83
N LYS A 28 32.57 -17.71 4.18
CA LYS A 28 32.43 -19.18 4.13
C LYS A 28 31.57 -19.55 2.92
N LYS A 29 32.11 -20.35 2.00
CA LYS A 29 31.39 -20.86 0.82
C LYS A 29 30.39 -21.94 1.25
N ALA A 30 29.10 -21.62 1.23
CA ALA A 30 28.02 -22.59 1.33
C ALA A 30 27.63 -23.10 -0.08
N LYS A 31 27.38 -24.41 -0.20
CA LYS A 31 26.92 -25.09 -1.43
C LYS A 31 25.61 -24.46 -1.93
N GLY A 32 25.58 -24.13 -3.22
CA GLY A 32 24.61 -23.21 -3.80
C GLY A 32 23.19 -23.77 -3.90
N LYS A 33 22.24 -23.08 -3.24
CA LYS A 33 20.89 -22.91 -3.78
C LYS A 33 21.00 -22.26 -5.17
N PRO A 34 20.11 -22.55 -6.13
CA PRO A 34 20.06 -21.79 -7.37
C PRO A 34 19.99 -20.30 -7.03
N ALA A 35 20.96 -19.53 -7.54
CA ALA A 35 21.04 -18.10 -7.27
C ALA A 35 19.76 -17.45 -7.80
N LYS A 36 19.09 -16.65 -6.96
CA LYS A 36 17.97 -15.82 -7.42
C LYS A 36 18.45 -15.01 -8.64
N PRO A 37 17.67 -14.94 -9.74
CA PRO A 37 18.05 -14.16 -10.91
C PRO A 37 18.36 -12.73 -10.49
N GLN A 38 19.51 -12.21 -10.92
CA GLN A 38 19.84 -10.81 -10.64
C GLN A 38 18.87 -9.89 -11.41
N PRO A 39 18.45 -8.78 -10.81
CA PRO A 39 17.63 -7.80 -11.51
C PRO A 39 18.45 -7.16 -12.64
N LYS A 40 17.77 -6.75 -13.72
CA LYS A 40 18.41 -6.10 -14.86
C LYS A 40 18.85 -4.67 -14.53
N PHE A 41 18.08 -3.98 -13.68
CA PHE A 41 18.48 -2.72 -13.09
C PHE A 41 18.88 -2.94 -11.62
N VAL A 42 19.88 -2.18 -11.14
CA VAL A 42 20.39 -2.35 -9.77
C VAL A 42 19.46 -1.75 -8.71
N SER A 43 18.61 -0.78 -9.10
CA SER A 43 17.63 -0.14 -8.23
C SER A 43 16.49 0.46 -9.05
N VAL A 44 15.37 0.75 -8.38
CA VAL A 44 14.27 1.53 -8.96
C VAL A 44 14.73 2.89 -9.49
N GLU A 45 15.70 3.55 -8.86
CA GLU A 45 16.24 4.82 -9.36
C GLU A 45 16.85 4.67 -10.76
N HIS A 46 17.70 3.65 -10.95
CA HIS A 46 18.30 3.36 -12.25
C HIS A 46 17.23 2.99 -13.28
N TRP A 47 16.25 2.17 -12.89
CA TRP A 47 15.15 1.81 -13.76
C TRP A 47 14.28 3.01 -14.16
N VAL A 48 13.95 3.90 -13.21
CA VAL A 48 13.17 5.11 -13.47
C VAL A 48 13.92 6.04 -14.43
N ARG A 49 15.20 6.30 -14.14
CA ARG A 49 16.03 7.22 -14.93
C ARG A 49 16.29 6.69 -16.34
N ASP A 50 16.69 5.43 -16.46
CA ASP A 50 17.26 4.88 -17.69
C ASP A 50 16.24 4.12 -18.55
N TYR A 51 15.07 3.76 -18.01
CA TYR A 51 14.01 3.03 -18.73
C TYR A 51 12.65 3.74 -18.72
N LEU A 52 12.08 4.01 -17.54
CA LEU A 52 10.71 4.54 -17.45
C LEU A 52 10.61 5.98 -17.97
N ALA A 53 11.47 6.89 -17.48
CA ALA A 53 11.40 8.32 -17.81
C ALA A 53 11.50 8.60 -19.32
N PRO A 54 12.45 8.00 -20.08
CA PRO A 54 12.50 8.15 -21.53
C PRO A 54 11.19 7.75 -22.22
N MET A 55 10.50 6.70 -21.74
CA MET A 55 9.24 6.23 -22.32
C MET A 55 8.06 7.18 -22.05
N VAL A 56 8.07 7.92 -20.95
CA VAL A 56 6.92 8.74 -20.51
C VAL A 56 7.11 10.25 -20.70
N THR A 57 8.27 10.69 -21.21
CA THR A 57 8.63 12.11 -21.40
C THR A 57 7.50 12.94 -22.02
N GLN A 58 6.89 12.45 -23.11
CA GLN A 58 5.82 13.16 -23.82
C GLN A 58 4.51 13.23 -23.03
N GLN A 59 4.24 12.24 -22.17
CA GLN A 59 3.06 12.22 -21.30
C GLN A 59 3.24 13.18 -20.12
N ALA A 60 4.46 13.24 -19.56
CA ALA A 60 4.83 14.12 -18.45
C ALA A 60 4.86 15.61 -18.85
N SER A 61 5.12 15.93 -20.12
CA SER A 61 5.21 17.32 -20.59
C SER A 61 3.87 18.00 -20.91
N ARG A 62 2.74 17.30 -20.81
CA ARG A 62 1.39 17.81 -21.18
C ARG A 62 0.63 18.42 -20.01
N GLY A 63 1.35 18.98 -19.03
CA GLY A 63 0.73 19.50 -17.81
C GLY A 63 0.08 18.39 -16.98
N THR A 64 0.74 17.23 -16.87
CA THR A 64 0.37 16.16 -15.95
C THR A 64 1.15 16.29 -14.64
N ALA A 65 0.68 15.64 -13.57
CA ALA A 65 1.42 15.61 -12.31
C ALA A 65 2.69 14.77 -12.46
N TRP A 66 3.84 15.34 -12.13
CA TRP A 66 5.10 14.61 -12.07
C TRP A 66 6.12 15.37 -11.25
N CYS A 67 6.78 14.69 -10.31
CA CYS A 67 7.86 15.28 -9.55
C CYS A 67 9.23 14.82 -10.08
N PRO A 68 10.12 15.74 -10.51
CA PRO A 68 11.50 15.37 -10.85
C PRO A 68 12.30 14.85 -9.64
N GLN A 69 11.85 15.18 -8.42
CA GLN A 69 12.36 14.65 -7.16
C GLN A 69 11.37 13.63 -6.57
N TRP A 70 10.91 12.67 -7.39
CA TRP A 70 9.88 11.70 -7.00
C TRP A 70 10.20 10.92 -5.71
N TRP A 71 11.49 10.79 -5.36
CA TRP A 71 11.96 10.17 -4.12
C TRP A 71 11.58 10.94 -2.86
N GLN A 72 11.10 12.18 -2.96
CA GLN A 72 10.55 12.94 -1.83
C GLN A 72 9.09 12.56 -1.50
N HIS A 73 8.51 11.59 -2.22
CA HIS A 73 7.11 11.19 -2.06
C HIS A 73 7.03 9.70 -1.76
N ALA A 74 6.66 9.33 -0.52
CA ALA A 74 6.58 7.94 -0.08
C ALA A 74 5.68 7.07 -0.96
N GLU A 75 4.45 7.52 -1.26
CA GLU A 75 3.56 6.82 -2.19
C GLU A 75 4.12 6.77 -3.63
N GLY A 76 4.88 7.80 -4.04
CA GLY A 76 5.59 7.82 -5.32
C GLY A 76 6.63 6.70 -5.40
N ILE A 77 7.46 6.56 -4.37
CA ILE A 77 8.44 5.48 -4.25
C ILE A 77 7.75 4.11 -4.28
N LEU A 78 6.72 3.92 -3.43
CA LEU A 78 5.99 2.66 -3.33
C LEU A 78 5.48 2.18 -4.69
N ARG A 79 4.84 3.07 -5.46
CA ARG A 79 4.29 2.75 -6.78
C ARG A 79 5.37 2.49 -7.83
N LEU A 80 6.44 3.27 -7.85
CA LEU A 80 7.54 3.09 -8.79
C LEU A 80 8.32 1.79 -8.51
N GLU A 81 8.49 1.42 -7.24
CA GLU A 81 9.07 0.14 -6.83
C GLU A 81 8.19 -1.03 -7.28
N ALA A 82 6.87 -0.96 -7.05
CA ALA A 82 5.92 -1.97 -7.49
C ALA A 82 5.92 -2.15 -9.02
N LEU A 83 6.03 -1.04 -9.76
CA LEU A 83 6.19 -1.05 -11.21
C LEU A 83 7.48 -1.70 -11.67
N TRP A 84 8.60 -1.36 -11.02
CA TRP A 84 9.90 -1.93 -11.36
C TRP A 84 9.94 -3.44 -11.07
N ARG A 85 9.45 -3.90 -9.91
CA ARG A 85 9.44 -5.33 -9.55
C ARG A 85 8.57 -6.17 -10.48
N SER A 86 7.37 -5.68 -10.79
CA SER A 86 6.49 -6.34 -11.75
C SER A 86 7.11 -6.37 -13.16
N TRP A 87 7.83 -5.31 -13.56
CA TRP A 87 8.59 -5.29 -14.81
C TRP A 87 9.74 -6.30 -14.79
N GLU A 88 10.54 -6.34 -13.72
CA GLU A 88 11.65 -7.29 -13.55
C GLU A 88 11.16 -8.73 -13.67
N HIS A 89 9.98 -9.03 -13.13
CA HIS A 89 9.35 -10.33 -13.28
C HIS A 89 8.91 -10.59 -14.73
N LEU A 90 8.07 -9.71 -15.29
CA LEU A 90 7.35 -9.96 -16.54
C LEU A 90 8.20 -9.77 -17.80
N HIS A 91 9.23 -8.92 -17.80
CA HIS A 91 10.08 -8.71 -18.99
C HIS A 91 10.85 -9.97 -19.40
N ARG A 92 10.96 -10.96 -18.50
CA ARG A 92 11.61 -12.24 -18.76
C ARG A 92 10.77 -13.15 -19.65
N ASP A 93 9.45 -12.95 -19.69
CA ASP A 93 8.60 -13.59 -20.69
C ASP A 93 8.67 -12.82 -22.02
N GLY A 94 9.44 -13.36 -22.96
CA GLY A 94 9.60 -12.82 -24.30
C GLY A 94 8.36 -12.97 -25.21
N LYS A 95 7.28 -13.62 -24.73
CA LYS A 95 6.01 -13.73 -25.48
C LYS A 95 5.10 -12.54 -25.17
N THR A 96 4.39 -12.63 -24.04
CA THR A 96 3.31 -11.69 -23.69
C THR A 96 3.64 -10.84 -22.48
N GLY A 97 4.77 -11.10 -21.81
CA GLY A 97 5.18 -10.44 -20.58
C GLY A 97 5.16 -8.92 -20.64
N LEU A 98 5.69 -8.33 -21.72
CA LEU A 98 5.62 -6.86 -21.89
C LEU A 98 4.19 -6.35 -22.03
N SER A 99 3.33 -7.05 -22.78
CA SER A 99 1.92 -6.67 -22.94
C SER A 99 1.16 -6.76 -21.62
N ALA A 100 1.37 -7.86 -20.88
CA ALA A 100 0.81 -8.03 -19.53
C ALA A 100 1.28 -6.92 -18.60
N TRP A 101 2.58 -6.61 -18.59
CA TRP A 101 3.12 -5.54 -17.75
C TRP A 101 2.53 -4.16 -18.07
N LEU A 102 2.39 -3.83 -19.35
CA LEU A 102 1.77 -2.57 -19.77
C LEU A 102 0.32 -2.47 -19.28
N ARG A 103 -0.48 -3.50 -19.56
CA ARG A 103 -1.91 -3.56 -19.25
C ARG A 103 -2.19 -3.58 -17.75
N ASP A 104 -1.47 -4.43 -17.02
CA ASP A 104 -1.82 -4.81 -15.65
C ASP A 104 -1.10 -3.98 -14.59
N HIS A 105 0.03 -3.37 -14.92
CA HIS A 105 0.88 -2.69 -13.94
C HIS A 105 1.17 -1.26 -14.36
N ARG A 106 1.83 -1.06 -15.51
CA ARG A 106 2.27 0.26 -15.96
C ARG A 106 1.12 1.23 -16.12
N ASP A 107 0.16 0.93 -17.00
CA ASP A 107 -0.80 1.93 -17.42
C ASP A 107 -1.76 2.35 -16.29
N PRO A 108 -2.26 1.44 -15.42
CA PRO A 108 -3.02 1.83 -14.23
C PRO A 108 -2.23 2.75 -13.29
N HIS A 109 -0.99 2.39 -12.94
CA HIS A 109 -0.18 3.21 -12.02
C HIS A 109 0.27 4.52 -12.64
N MET A 110 0.63 4.55 -13.92
CA MET A 110 1.02 5.79 -14.60
C MET A 110 -0.19 6.73 -14.78
N THR A 111 -1.39 6.19 -14.99
CA THR A 111 -2.63 6.98 -15.00
C THR A 111 -2.83 7.68 -13.66
N PHE A 112 -2.64 6.95 -12.56
CA PHE A 112 -2.72 7.53 -11.22
C PHE A 112 -1.61 8.56 -10.96
N LEU A 113 -0.34 8.22 -11.22
CA LEU A 113 0.81 9.10 -10.94
C LEU A 113 0.76 10.42 -11.74
N PHE A 114 0.14 10.42 -12.92
CA PHE A 114 -0.04 11.60 -13.76
C PHE A 114 -1.29 12.41 -13.44
N ASN A 115 -2.15 11.93 -12.55
CA ASN A 115 -3.38 12.61 -12.16
C ASN A 115 -3.08 13.85 -11.31
N GLN A 116 -3.54 15.02 -11.75
CA GLN A 116 -3.30 16.28 -11.07
C GLN A 116 -4.12 16.49 -9.80
N ASP A 117 -5.21 15.75 -9.60
CA ASP A 117 -6.11 15.98 -8.48
C ASP A 117 -5.81 15.11 -7.26
N VAL A 118 -5.30 13.89 -7.50
CA VAL A 118 -5.21 12.85 -6.45
C VAL A 118 -3.86 12.15 -6.34
N SER A 119 -2.89 12.46 -7.20
CA SER A 119 -1.59 11.80 -7.16
C SER A 119 -0.69 12.34 -6.04
N PRO A 120 0.32 11.58 -5.59
CA PRO A 120 1.36 12.10 -4.69
C PRO A 120 2.13 13.29 -5.29
N PHE A 121 2.04 13.51 -6.60
CA PHE A 121 2.75 14.55 -7.32
C PHE A 121 1.86 15.74 -7.68
N THR A 122 0.62 15.81 -7.19
CA THR A 122 -0.39 16.84 -7.56
C THR A 122 0.15 18.29 -7.55
N ASN A 123 1.02 18.64 -6.60
CA ASN A 123 1.58 20.00 -6.50
C ASN A 123 2.85 20.21 -7.34
N CYS A 124 3.42 19.14 -7.87
CA CYS A 124 4.68 19.12 -8.62
C CYS A 124 4.41 19.08 -10.12
N SER A 125 5.37 19.56 -10.91
CA SER A 125 5.36 19.34 -12.35
C SER A 125 6.79 19.32 -12.91
N VAL A 126 6.93 18.83 -14.15
CA VAL A 126 8.23 18.83 -14.85
C VAL A 126 8.84 20.23 -14.93
N THR A 127 8.02 21.25 -15.19
CA THR A 127 8.46 22.64 -15.34
C THR A 127 8.47 23.41 -14.02
N GLY A 128 7.56 23.08 -13.10
CA GLY A 128 7.41 23.75 -11.81
C GLY A 128 8.29 23.17 -10.70
N GLY A 129 8.94 22.03 -10.94
CA GLY A 129 9.81 21.37 -9.97
C GLY A 129 9.06 20.69 -8.83
N HIS A 130 9.82 20.29 -7.82
CA HIS A 130 9.30 19.72 -6.58
C HIS A 130 8.66 20.81 -5.72
N LYS A 131 7.55 20.46 -5.07
CA LYS A 131 6.93 21.22 -4.00
C LYS A 131 6.54 20.24 -2.92
N ASP A 132 6.62 20.70 -1.67
CA ASP A 132 6.18 19.90 -0.55
C ASP A 132 4.74 19.43 -0.78
N GLY A 133 4.57 18.13 -0.60
CA GLY A 133 3.27 17.48 -0.70
C GLY A 133 2.36 17.89 0.45
N PRO A 134 1.07 17.53 0.36
CA PRO A 134 0.21 17.65 1.52
C PRO A 134 0.72 16.75 2.66
N ALA A 135 0.39 17.14 3.89
CA ALA A 135 0.70 16.34 5.06
C ALA A 135 0.09 14.93 4.96
N PRO A 136 0.68 13.93 5.63
CA PRO A 136 0.10 12.59 5.76
C PRO A 136 -1.34 12.61 6.28
N LEU A 137 -2.05 11.49 6.10
CA LEU A 137 -3.39 11.35 6.66
C LEU A 137 -3.35 11.52 8.18
N LEU A 138 -4.23 12.39 8.70
CA LEU A 138 -4.37 12.56 10.13
C LEU A 138 -5.09 11.36 10.73
N VAL A 139 -4.46 10.69 11.69
CA VAL A 139 -5.05 9.62 12.48
C VAL A 139 -4.99 10.04 13.94
N HIS A 140 -6.11 9.98 14.65
CA HIS A 140 -6.11 10.21 16.08
C HIS A 140 -5.69 8.92 16.81
N GLU A 141 -5.35 9.01 18.09
CA GLU A 141 -5.09 7.81 18.89
C GLU A 141 -6.39 7.05 19.19
N VAL A 142 -6.38 5.73 18.98
CA VAL A 142 -7.50 4.86 19.34
C VAL A 142 -7.61 4.79 20.87
N PRO A 143 -8.81 4.99 21.47
CA PRO A 143 -8.98 4.97 22.91
C PRO A 143 -8.53 3.65 23.55
N ALA A 144 -7.90 3.75 24.73
CA ALA A 144 -7.56 2.58 25.54
C ALA A 144 -8.82 1.73 25.84
N GLY A 145 -8.75 0.43 25.53
CA GLY A 145 -9.86 -0.51 25.71
C GLY A 145 -10.81 -0.63 24.51
N TRP A 146 -10.54 0.06 23.40
CA TRP A 146 -11.21 -0.26 22.14
C TRP A 146 -10.81 -1.67 21.68
N THR A 147 -11.80 -2.42 21.21
CA THR A 147 -11.63 -3.76 20.65
C THR A 147 -12.12 -3.77 19.21
N HIS A 148 -11.40 -4.48 18.34
CA HIS A 148 -11.83 -4.64 16.96
C HIS A 148 -13.24 -5.25 16.91
N PRO A 149 -14.18 -4.74 16.08
CA PRO A 149 -15.55 -5.25 16.08
C PRO A 149 -15.66 -6.72 15.66
N ASP A 150 -14.71 -7.27 14.91
CA ASP A 150 -14.66 -8.71 14.58
C ASP A 150 -13.79 -9.53 15.53
N GLU A 151 -13.29 -8.96 16.63
CA GLU A 151 -12.46 -9.72 17.59
C GLU A 151 -13.18 -11.00 18.05
N HIS A 152 -14.49 -10.91 18.25
CA HIS A 152 -15.33 -12.04 18.64
C HIS A 152 -15.59 -13.07 17.53
N LEU A 153 -15.31 -12.74 16.27
CA LEU A 153 -15.40 -13.65 15.13
C LEU A 153 -14.06 -14.31 14.81
N ARG A 154 -12.96 -13.84 15.41
CA ARG A 154 -11.65 -14.45 15.22
C ARG A 154 -11.67 -15.85 15.85
N GLU A 155 -11.52 -16.86 15.01
CA GLU A 155 -11.35 -18.23 15.48
C GLU A 155 -10.04 -18.31 16.27
N PRO A 156 -10.01 -19.03 17.41
CA PRO A 156 -8.75 -19.31 18.08
C PRO A 156 -7.83 -20.00 17.09
N GLU A 157 -6.56 -19.59 17.06
CA GLU A 157 -5.56 -20.29 16.26
C GLU A 157 -5.49 -21.72 16.80
N ASP A 158 -5.88 -22.70 15.97
CA ASP A 158 -5.79 -24.11 16.32
C ASP A 158 -4.31 -24.47 16.45
N GLU A 159 -3.80 -24.50 17.68
CA GLU A 159 -2.42 -24.90 18.00
C GLU A 159 -2.12 -26.36 17.60
N ASP A 160 -3.14 -27.14 17.22
CA ASP A 160 -3.09 -28.58 16.93
C ASP A 160 -3.17 -28.95 15.42
N GLU A 161 -3.21 -28.01 14.47
CA GLU A 161 -3.01 -28.34 13.04
C GLU A 161 -1.52 -28.52 12.69
N THR A 162 -0.87 -29.49 13.34
CA THR A 162 0.42 -30.04 12.88
C THR A 162 0.20 -31.43 12.32
N ASP A 163 -0.16 -31.55 11.04
CA ASP A 163 0.01 -32.81 10.30
C ASP A 163 0.01 -32.65 8.77
N ASP A 164 0.75 -31.63 8.27
CA ASP A 164 1.25 -31.65 6.89
C ASP A 164 2.70 -31.13 6.88
N ASP A 165 3.63 -32.03 7.21
CA ASP A 165 5.08 -31.82 7.43
C ASP A 165 5.83 -31.13 6.24
N ASP A 166 5.16 -30.88 5.11
CA ASP A 166 5.75 -30.29 3.90
C ASP A 166 5.38 -28.83 3.63
N LYS A 167 4.48 -28.19 4.40
CA LYS A 167 4.19 -26.75 4.27
C LYS A 167 4.70 -25.94 5.45
N ALA A 168 5.74 -25.14 5.20
CA ALA A 168 6.17 -24.13 6.16
C ALA A 168 4.98 -23.20 6.49
N ALA A 169 4.71 -23.02 7.78
CA ALA A 169 3.71 -22.07 8.26
C ALA A 169 3.95 -20.67 7.67
N PRO A 170 2.89 -19.92 7.35
CA PRO A 170 3.04 -18.54 6.89
C PRO A 170 3.81 -17.71 7.93
N PRO A 171 4.60 -16.72 7.51
CA PRO A 171 5.28 -15.83 8.44
C PRO A 171 4.25 -15.06 9.28
N PRO A 172 4.61 -14.68 10.52
CA PRO A 172 3.73 -13.83 11.32
C PRO A 172 3.47 -12.49 10.60
N PRO A 173 2.33 -11.85 10.89
CA PRO A 173 2.02 -10.57 10.30
C PRO A 173 3.07 -9.54 10.73
N GLN A 174 3.41 -8.62 9.83
CA GLN A 174 4.38 -7.57 10.10
C GLN A 174 3.81 -6.50 11.02
N PHE A 175 2.53 -6.20 10.85
CA PHE A 175 1.77 -5.38 11.79
C PHE A 175 0.80 -6.29 12.55
N PRO A 176 0.76 -6.22 13.89
CA PRO A 176 -0.07 -7.13 14.69
C PRO A 176 -1.57 -6.95 14.44
N ASP A 177 -2.00 -5.76 14.02
CA ASP A 177 -3.40 -5.42 13.80
C ASP A 177 -3.57 -4.28 12.77
N VAL A 178 -4.82 -4.06 12.35
CA VAL A 178 -5.18 -2.96 11.45
C VAL A 178 -4.84 -1.58 12.04
N GLN A 179 -4.85 -1.41 13.36
CA GLN A 179 -4.59 -0.12 14.00
C GLN A 179 -3.14 0.31 13.82
N SER A 180 -2.20 -0.57 14.15
CA SER A 180 -0.76 -0.39 13.95
C SER A 180 -0.44 -0.21 12.47
N TRP A 181 -1.03 -1.03 11.59
CA TRP A 181 -0.85 -0.88 10.15
C TRP A 181 -1.35 0.48 9.61
N VAL A 182 -2.52 0.95 10.05
CA VAL A 182 -3.05 2.25 9.61
C VAL A 182 -2.17 3.40 10.11
N THR A 183 -1.77 3.35 11.38
CA THR A 183 -1.05 4.45 12.05
C THR A 183 0.39 4.54 11.60
N ASP A 184 1.07 3.40 11.54
CA ASP A 184 2.53 3.33 11.36
C ASP A 184 2.93 3.16 9.90
N TRP A 185 2.02 2.73 9.02
CA TRP A 185 2.33 2.47 7.61
C TRP A 185 1.40 3.17 6.62
N LEU A 186 0.08 2.93 6.66
CA LEU A 186 -0.82 3.46 5.64
C LEU A 186 -0.89 5.00 5.67
N ALA A 187 -1.12 5.58 6.85
CA ALA A 187 -1.31 7.02 6.98
C ALA A 187 -0.05 7.84 6.61
N PRO A 188 1.17 7.44 7.03
CA PRO A 188 2.41 8.09 6.58
C PRO A 188 2.65 8.00 5.08
N VAL A 189 2.26 6.88 4.44
CA VAL A 189 2.48 6.65 3.01
C VAL A 189 1.48 7.42 2.15
N VAL A 190 0.20 7.47 2.55
CA VAL A 190 -0.85 8.14 1.77
C VAL A 190 -0.71 9.66 1.91
N THR A 191 -0.15 10.29 0.89
CA THR A 191 0.04 11.76 0.83
C THR A 191 -1.12 12.43 0.10
N GLN A 192 -2.36 12.14 0.49
CA GLN A 192 -3.54 12.80 -0.05
C GLN A 192 -4.02 13.85 0.95
N GLN A 193 -4.34 15.05 0.47
CA GLN A 193 -4.94 16.07 1.33
C GLN A 193 -6.20 15.49 1.98
N ALA A 194 -6.31 15.57 3.30
CA ALA A 194 -7.62 15.81 3.93
C ALA A 194 -8.02 17.25 3.58
N SER A 195 -8.42 17.46 2.32
CA SER A 195 -8.90 18.76 1.83
C SER A 195 -10.41 18.83 2.00
N ASN A 196 -10.99 19.97 1.66
CA ASN A 196 -12.44 20.08 1.47
C ASN A 196 -13.00 19.22 0.32
N ARG A 197 -12.14 18.53 -0.45
CA ARG A 197 -12.49 17.71 -1.61
C ARG A 197 -12.40 16.21 -1.35
N THR A 198 -12.06 15.79 -0.14
CA THR A 198 -11.84 14.38 0.22
C THR A 198 -12.37 14.09 1.62
N ALA A 199 -13.09 12.98 1.79
CA ALA A 199 -13.60 12.56 3.07
C ALA A 199 -12.57 11.73 3.82
N TRP A 200 -12.16 12.16 5.01
CA TRP A 200 -11.34 11.34 5.90
C TRP A 200 -11.66 11.67 7.35
N CYS A 201 -11.97 10.66 8.15
CA CYS A 201 -12.19 10.82 9.58
C CYS A 201 -10.96 10.33 10.35
N PRO A 202 -10.26 11.20 11.10
CA PRO A 202 -9.12 10.79 11.93
C PRO A 202 -9.49 9.75 13.00
N GLN A 203 -10.77 9.71 13.40
CA GLN A 203 -11.34 8.70 14.28
C GLN A 203 -12.02 7.60 13.46
N TRP A 204 -11.30 7.01 12.50
CA TRP A 204 -11.83 6.02 11.57
C TRP A 204 -12.42 4.79 12.27
N TRP A 205 -11.91 4.44 13.46
CA TRP A 205 -12.40 3.35 14.31
C TRP A 205 -13.79 3.60 14.93
N GLN A 206 -14.40 4.75 14.69
CA GLN A 206 -15.79 5.00 15.02
C GLN A 206 -16.74 4.67 13.86
N HIS A 207 -16.21 4.17 12.73
CA HIS A 207 -16.98 3.86 11.52
C HIS A 207 -16.82 2.39 11.15
N LEU A 208 -17.85 1.57 11.40
CA LEU A 208 -17.79 0.11 11.19
C LEU A 208 -17.39 -0.29 9.76
N GLU A 209 -17.98 0.35 8.75
CA GLU A 209 -17.61 0.07 7.36
C GLU A 209 -16.16 0.45 7.06
N ALA A 210 -15.66 1.54 7.63
CA ALA A 210 -14.27 1.94 7.46
C ALA A 210 -13.32 0.92 8.10
N ILE A 211 -13.64 0.42 9.30
CA ILE A 211 -12.88 -0.62 9.97
C ILE A 211 -12.78 -1.86 9.07
N ARG A 212 -13.91 -2.38 8.56
CA ARG A 212 -13.93 -3.57 7.69
C ARG A 212 -13.09 -3.40 6.42
N ARG A 213 -13.14 -2.21 5.82
CA ARG A 213 -12.36 -1.91 4.61
C ARG A 213 -10.87 -1.81 4.90
N LEU A 214 -10.50 -1.13 5.98
CA LEU A 214 -9.09 -1.00 6.38
C LEU A 214 -8.50 -2.34 6.83
N ASP A 215 -9.28 -3.16 7.51
CA ASP A 215 -8.91 -4.52 7.92
C ASP A 215 -8.68 -5.42 6.71
N GLY A 216 -9.61 -5.43 5.74
CA GLY A 216 -9.41 -6.15 4.47
C GLY A 216 -8.21 -5.62 3.66
N LEU A 217 -7.92 -4.32 3.71
CA LEU A 217 -6.72 -3.74 3.09
C LEU A 217 -5.43 -4.22 3.77
N TRP A 218 -5.39 -4.23 5.10
CA TRP A 218 -4.26 -4.72 5.87
C TRP A 218 -4.02 -6.21 5.63
N GLN A 219 -5.05 -7.05 5.71
CA GLN A 219 -4.91 -8.50 5.50
C GLN A 219 -4.45 -8.82 4.07
N SER A 220 -5.01 -8.15 3.06
CA SER A 220 -4.55 -8.31 1.67
C SER A 220 -3.13 -7.78 1.47
N TRP A 221 -2.73 -6.73 2.19
CA TRP A 221 -1.36 -6.22 2.19
C TRP A 221 -0.38 -7.21 2.80
N GLU A 222 -0.70 -7.78 3.97
CA GLU A 222 0.10 -8.82 4.64
C GLU A 222 0.30 -10.04 3.74
N HIS A 223 -0.73 -10.43 3.00
CA HIS A 223 -0.65 -11.53 2.05
C HIS A 223 0.23 -11.17 0.84
N LEU A 224 -0.04 -10.04 0.18
CA LEU A 224 0.57 -9.69 -1.10
C LEU A 224 1.99 -9.11 -0.97
N ARG A 225 2.39 -8.57 0.20
CA ARG A 225 3.77 -8.11 0.43
C ARG A 225 4.79 -9.22 0.36
N LEU A 226 4.37 -10.47 0.65
CA LEU A 226 5.22 -11.65 0.61
C LEU A 226 5.59 -12.04 -0.84
N ASP A 227 4.78 -11.64 -1.81
CA ASP A 227 5.13 -11.74 -3.22
C ASP A 227 6.01 -10.55 -3.65
N GLY A 228 7.32 -10.80 -3.70
CA GLY A 228 8.32 -9.84 -4.18
C GLY A 228 8.28 -9.55 -5.69
N THR A 229 7.33 -10.13 -6.45
CA THR A 229 7.21 -9.93 -7.91
C THR A 229 6.12 -8.93 -8.27
N THR A 230 4.86 -9.36 -8.38
CA THR A 230 3.73 -8.51 -8.78
C THR A 230 2.85 -8.11 -7.60
N GLY A 231 2.98 -8.78 -6.46
CA GLY A 231 2.17 -8.63 -5.25
C GLY A 231 1.84 -7.19 -4.87
N MET A 232 2.83 -6.33 -4.66
CA MET A 232 2.58 -4.92 -4.28
C MET A 232 1.83 -4.14 -5.37
N SER A 233 2.10 -4.41 -6.65
CA SER A 233 1.39 -3.75 -7.75
C SER A 233 -0.07 -4.21 -7.84
N VAL A 234 -0.31 -5.50 -7.63
CA VAL A 234 -1.66 -6.08 -7.52
C VAL A 234 -2.39 -5.48 -6.31
N TRP A 235 -1.74 -5.42 -5.15
CA TRP A 235 -2.33 -4.85 -3.94
C TRP A 235 -2.76 -3.38 -4.15
N LEU A 236 -1.86 -2.55 -4.70
CA LEU A 236 -2.18 -1.17 -5.03
C LEU A 236 -3.38 -1.07 -5.98
N ARG A 237 -3.38 -1.85 -7.06
CA ARG A 237 -4.38 -1.76 -8.14
C ARG A 237 -5.75 -2.33 -7.75
N ASP A 238 -5.77 -3.51 -7.14
CA ASP A 238 -7.00 -4.29 -6.92
C ASP A 238 -7.60 -4.06 -5.54
N HIS A 239 -6.79 -3.68 -4.55
CA HIS A 239 -7.22 -3.53 -3.18
C HIS A 239 -7.15 -2.07 -2.74
N ARG A 240 -5.95 -1.49 -2.63
CA ARG A 240 -5.77 -0.15 -2.07
C ARG A 240 -6.56 0.91 -2.84
N ASP A 241 -6.32 1.05 -4.14
CA ASP A 241 -6.83 2.19 -4.90
C ASP A 241 -8.37 2.23 -4.96
N PRO A 242 -9.09 1.10 -5.21
CA PRO A 242 -10.55 1.09 -5.14
C PRO A 242 -11.08 1.45 -3.75
N HIS A 243 -10.51 0.89 -2.68
CA HIS A 243 -10.97 1.16 -1.32
C HIS A 243 -10.65 2.59 -0.86
N MET A 244 -9.46 3.11 -1.16
CA MET A 244 -9.07 4.48 -0.82
C MET A 244 -9.88 5.50 -1.62
N THR A 245 -10.17 5.23 -2.90
CA THR A 245 -11.07 6.08 -3.71
C THR A 245 -12.44 6.18 -3.06
N PHE A 246 -13.00 5.06 -2.61
CA PHE A 246 -14.28 5.05 -1.91
C PHE A 246 -14.22 5.75 -0.55
N LEU A 247 -13.20 5.47 0.27
CA LEU A 247 -13.04 6.09 1.58
C LEU A 247 -12.90 7.62 1.47
N PHE A 248 -12.27 8.12 0.41
CA PHE A 248 -12.12 9.55 0.16
C PHE A 248 -13.30 10.23 -0.53
N ASP A 249 -14.33 9.48 -0.96
CA ASP A 249 -15.49 10.07 -1.61
C ASP A 249 -16.33 10.92 -0.63
N THR A 250 -16.58 12.18 -0.97
CA THR A 250 -17.30 13.10 -0.07
C THR A 250 -18.80 12.86 0.02
N SER A 251 -19.36 11.99 -0.82
CA SER A 251 -20.81 11.83 -0.97
C SER A 251 -21.32 10.51 -0.41
N THR A 252 -20.53 9.44 -0.53
CA THR A 252 -20.95 8.05 -0.30
C THR A 252 -20.06 7.30 0.69
N SER A 253 -18.88 7.84 1.02
CA SER A 253 -17.98 7.26 2.02
C SER A 253 -18.66 7.17 3.39
N PRO A 254 -18.27 6.20 4.26
CA PRO A 254 -18.59 6.24 5.69
C PRO A 254 -18.17 7.56 6.36
N PHE A 255 -17.18 8.26 5.79
CA PHE A 255 -16.68 9.55 6.29
C PHE A 255 -17.39 10.77 5.68
N SER A 256 -18.40 10.61 4.84
CA SER A 256 -19.09 11.70 4.13
C SER A 256 -19.64 12.79 5.08
N ASN A 257 -20.00 12.43 6.30
CA ASN A 257 -20.43 13.39 7.34
C ASN A 257 -19.27 13.99 8.16
N CYS A 258 -18.06 13.45 8.05
CA CYS A 258 -16.87 13.79 8.84
C CYS A 258 -15.90 14.73 8.11
N LEU A 259 -16.43 15.69 7.34
CA LEU A 259 -15.60 16.61 6.56
C LEU A 259 -14.77 17.53 7.45
N PHE A 260 -13.64 17.99 6.93
CA PHE A 260 -12.71 18.91 7.62
C PHE A 260 -12.13 18.34 8.93
N GLY A 261 -12.01 17.02 9.03
CA GLY A 261 -11.44 16.35 10.21
C GLY A 261 -12.34 16.38 11.45
N GLN A 262 -13.59 16.84 11.31
CA GLN A 262 -14.56 16.86 12.40
C GLN A 262 -15.37 15.57 12.38
N HIS A 263 -15.13 14.70 13.36
CA HIS A 263 -15.90 13.48 13.51
C HIS A 263 -17.38 13.79 13.78
N ARG A 264 -18.26 13.01 13.14
CA ARG A 264 -19.69 12.95 13.42
C ARG A 264 -20.09 11.49 13.53
N GLU A 265 -21.01 11.23 14.45
CA GLU A 265 -21.57 9.90 14.66
C GLU A 265 -22.13 9.34 13.35
N PRO A 266 -21.81 8.08 13.00
CA PRO A 266 -22.38 7.42 11.85
C PRO A 266 -23.92 7.34 11.95
N PRO A 267 -24.63 7.25 10.81
CA PRO A 267 -26.04 6.90 10.81
C PRO A 267 -26.30 5.58 11.54
N ALA A 268 -27.49 5.44 12.13
CA ALA A 268 -27.91 4.18 12.72
C ALA A 268 -27.90 3.04 11.69
N ALA A 269 -27.62 1.82 12.16
CA ALA A 269 -27.66 0.63 11.32
C ALA A 269 -29.01 0.47 10.62
N LEU A 270 -28.98 -0.15 9.44
CA LEU A 270 -30.21 -0.50 8.72
C LEU A 270 -31.08 -1.40 9.59
N VAL A 271 -32.37 -1.06 9.66
CA VAL A 271 -33.36 -1.90 10.34
C VAL A 271 -33.66 -3.10 9.46
N VAL A 272 -33.43 -4.29 10.00
CA VAL A 272 -33.72 -5.57 9.34
C VAL A 272 -34.77 -6.30 10.17
N GLU A 273 -35.86 -6.72 9.54
CA GLU A 273 -36.85 -7.60 10.16
C GLU A 273 -36.37 -9.06 10.08
N ALA A 274 -36.65 -9.84 11.12
CA ALA A 274 -36.32 -11.26 11.10
C ALA A 274 -37.12 -11.98 10.00
N ALA A 275 -36.43 -12.81 9.21
CA ALA A 275 -37.11 -13.70 8.28
C ALA A 275 -38.04 -14.66 9.06
N PRO A 276 -39.21 -15.03 8.50
CA PRO A 276 -40.07 -16.06 9.08
C PRO A 276 -39.29 -17.37 9.33
N ALA A 277 -39.63 -18.07 10.42
CA ALA A 277 -38.86 -19.23 10.89
C ALA A 277 -38.80 -20.39 9.88
N ASP A 278 -39.78 -20.51 9.00
CA ASP A 278 -39.92 -21.54 7.98
C ASP A 278 -39.30 -21.17 6.62
N TRP A 279 -38.83 -19.93 6.43
CA TRP A 279 -38.36 -19.42 5.13
C TRP A 279 -37.12 -20.15 4.59
N TRP A 280 -36.26 -20.67 5.47
CA TRP A 280 -34.99 -21.32 5.11
C TRP A 280 -35.08 -22.85 5.03
N SER A 281 -36.25 -23.44 5.27
CA SER A 281 -36.43 -24.90 5.37
C SER A 281 -37.05 -25.54 4.12
N ALA A 282 -36.96 -24.89 2.95
CA ALA A 282 -37.52 -25.34 1.67
C ALA A 282 -36.49 -26.03 0.75
#